data_AF-A0A147B8Q6-F1
#
_entry.id   AF-A0A147B8Q6-F1
#
_cell.length_a   1.000
_cell.length_b   1.000
_cell.length_c   1.000
_cell.angle_alpha   90.00
_cell.angle_beta   90.00
_cell.angle_gamma   90.00
#
_symmetry.space_group_name_H-M   'P 1'
#
loop_
_entity.id
_entity.type
_entity.pdbx_description
1 polymer ?
#
loop_
_entity_poly.entity_id
_entity_poly.type
_entity_poly.pdbx_seq_one_letter_code
_entity_poly.pdbx_strand_id
1 'polypeptide(L)'
;GDGAKVARGTDALSILHNPETRATFLYELGELECFLTQRLHELRIQGDALAASIAQAAPDQVQLQTADHVEAMLSQLKVVQAMLTSKRIHHLYQLHSSPKYVDRLVSSLQELLYQADKMEQSRQAVLARAEEALVEQRQLEPKKDLILLKTRELQKQIEEDISRRYKDRPVNIMGGITVM
;
A
#
# COMPACT_ATOMS: atom_id res chain seq x y z
N GLY A 1 59.06 -15.75 7.78
CA GLY A 1 57.92 -15.43 8.64
C GLY A 1 57.00 -14.57 7.85
N ASP A 2 55.85 -15.09 7.45
CA ASP A 2 54.77 -14.29 6.90
C ASP A 2 53.47 -15.09 7.07
N GLY A 3 52.78 -14.84 8.19
CA GLY A 3 51.51 -15.45 8.49
C GLY A 3 50.43 -14.67 7.76
N ALA A 4 49.87 -15.25 6.70
CA ALA A 4 48.69 -14.72 6.02
C ALA A 4 47.65 -14.35 7.08
N LYS A 5 47.37 -13.05 7.21
CA LYS A 5 46.40 -12.51 8.17
C LYS A 5 45.02 -12.99 7.74
N VAL A 6 44.53 -14.06 8.36
CA VAL A 6 43.17 -14.56 8.15
C VAL A 6 42.18 -13.50 8.65
N ALA A 7 41.30 -13.01 7.76
CA ALA A 7 40.27 -12.05 8.11
C ALA A 7 39.32 -12.65 9.17
N ARG A 8 38.94 -11.86 10.18
CA ARG A 8 38.08 -12.30 11.29
C ARG A 8 36.95 -11.29 11.51
N GLY A 9 35.80 -11.78 11.96
CA GLY A 9 34.65 -10.93 12.27
C GLY A 9 34.07 -10.24 11.04
N THR A 10 33.90 -8.92 11.12
CA THR A 10 33.34 -8.08 10.05
C THR A 10 34.20 -8.03 8.79
N ASP A 11 35.50 -8.27 8.92
CA ASP A 11 36.46 -8.20 7.81
C ASP A 11 36.42 -9.47 6.94
N ALA A 12 35.79 -10.54 7.43
CA ALA A 12 35.53 -11.76 6.66
C ALA A 12 34.24 -11.69 5.83
N LEU A 13 33.42 -10.65 6.03
CA LEU A 13 32.19 -10.46 5.28
C LEU A 13 32.51 -9.95 3.86
N SER A 14 31.71 -10.35 2.88
CA SER A 14 31.87 -9.81 1.53
C SER A 14 31.48 -8.33 1.46
N ILE A 15 31.92 -7.64 0.40
CA ILE A 15 31.75 -6.19 0.18
C ILE A 15 30.32 -5.71 0.42
N LEU A 16 29.31 -6.51 0.09
CA LEU A 16 27.90 -6.15 0.25
C LEU A 16 27.31 -6.50 1.62
N HIS A 17 27.89 -7.46 2.34
CA HIS A 17 27.41 -7.90 3.65
C HIS A 17 27.97 -7.04 4.78
N ASN A 18 29.21 -6.56 4.64
CA ASN A 18 29.75 -5.57 5.57
C ASN A 18 29.06 -4.21 5.34
N PRO A 19 28.43 -3.61 6.36
CA PRO A 19 27.72 -2.34 6.22
C PRO A 19 28.59 -1.17 5.74
N GLU A 20 29.85 -1.12 6.17
CA GLU A 20 30.78 -0.04 5.84
C GLU A 20 31.18 -0.11 4.38
N THR A 21 31.68 -1.27 3.93
CA THR A 21 32.08 -1.46 2.54
C THR A 21 30.90 -1.37 1.59
N ARG A 22 29.70 -1.79 2.00
CA ARG A 22 28.48 -1.62 1.22
C ARG A 22 28.14 -0.14 1.06
N ALA A 23 28.25 0.66 2.12
CA ALA A 23 28.01 2.09 2.05
C ALA A 23 29.00 2.75 1.08
N THR A 24 30.30 2.48 1.22
CA THR A 24 31.33 2.96 0.30
C THR A 24 31.03 2.56 -1.14
N PHE A 25 30.70 1.30 -1.39
CA PHE A 25 30.35 0.83 -2.73
C PHE A 25 29.15 1.58 -3.33
N LEU A 26 28.10 1.84 -2.54
CA LEU A 26 26.96 2.63 -3.00
C LEU A 26 27.31 4.11 -3.26
N TYR A 27 28.21 4.69 -2.45
CA TYR A 27 28.73 6.04 -2.69
C TYR A 27 29.52 6.11 -4.00
N GLU A 28 30.44 5.17 -4.22
CA GLU A 28 31.23 5.08 -5.47
C GLU A 28 30.32 4.90 -6.71
N LEU A 29 29.26 4.09 -6.61
CA LEU A 29 28.27 3.98 -7.69
C LEU A 29 27.51 5.30 -7.94
N GLY A 30 27.26 6.09 -6.90
CA GLY A 30 26.64 7.41 -7.01
C GLY A 30 27.59 8.45 -7.62
N GLU A 31 28.87 8.43 -7.24
CA GLU A 31 29.91 9.26 -7.84
C GLU A 31 30.07 8.93 -9.33
N LEU A 32 30.08 7.65 -9.69
CA LEU A 32 30.14 7.21 -11.08
C LEU A 32 28.90 7.68 -11.87
N GLU A 33 27.72 7.66 -11.27
CA GLU A 33 26.50 8.17 -11.92
C GLU A 33 26.59 9.67 -12.19
N CYS A 34 27.07 10.44 -11.22
CA CYS A 34 27.30 11.87 -11.37
C CYS A 34 28.29 12.15 -12.51
N PHE A 35 29.42 11.44 -12.51
CA PHE A 35 30.44 11.55 -13.55
C PHE A 35 29.87 11.24 -14.95
N LEU A 36 29.18 10.10 -15.12
CA LEU A 36 28.61 9.71 -16.41
C LEU A 36 27.50 10.68 -16.88
N THR A 37 26.71 11.22 -15.95
CA THR A 37 25.67 12.22 -16.26
C THR A 37 26.30 13.52 -16.76
N GLN A 38 27.34 14.01 -16.07
CA GLN A 38 28.09 15.19 -16.50
C GLN A 38 28.74 14.94 -17.86
N ARG A 39 29.39 13.77 -18.04
CA ARG A 39 30.06 13.42 -19.29
C ARG A 39 29.09 13.35 -20.47
N LEU A 40 27.90 12.79 -20.26
CA LEU A 40 26.86 12.74 -21.29
C LEU A 40 26.39 14.15 -21.69
N HIS A 41 26.31 15.07 -20.72
CA HIS A 41 25.96 16.46 -20.97
C HIS A 41 27.03 17.17 -21.79
N GLU A 42 28.30 17.02 -21.43
CA GLU A 42 29.46 17.57 -22.17
C GLU A 42 29.51 17.05 -23.61
N LEU A 43 29.26 15.75 -23.84
CA LEU A 43 29.26 15.17 -25.18
C LEU A 43 28.08 15.64 -26.06
N ARG A 44 26.98 16.08 -25.44
CA ARG A 44 25.78 16.59 -26.14
C ARG A 44 25.85 18.10 -26.39
N ILE A 45 26.57 18.86 -25.57
CA ILE A 45 26.78 20.30 -25.76
C ILE A 45 27.94 20.50 -26.74
N GLN A 46 27.63 21.03 -27.92
CA GLN A 46 28.65 21.51 -28.85
C GLN A 46 29.05 22.95 -28.47
N GLY A 47 30.36 23.20 -28.31
CA GLY A 47 30.90 24.57 -28.23
C GLY A 47 31.44 25.03 -26.88
N ASP A 48 31.49 24.19 -25.85
CA ASP A 48 32.18 24.52 -24.59
C ASP A 48 33.70 24.24 -24.71
N ALA A 49 34.47 25.31 -24.94
CA ALA A 49 35.92 25.23 -25.06
C ALA A 49 36.62 24.75 -23.77
N LEU A 50 36.03 25.00 -22.60
CA LEU A 50 36.57 24.53 -21.32
C LEU A 50 36.36 23.02 -21.18
N ALA A 51 35.15 22.53 -21.46
CA ALA A 51 34.85 21.09 -21.44
C ALA A 51 35.69 20.32 -22.48
N ALA A 52 35.91 20.90 -23.67
CA ALA A 52 36.79 20.34 -24.69
C ALA A 52 38.25 20.23 -24.23
N SER A 53 38.77 21.27 -23.57
CA SER A 53 40.13 21.29 -23.02
C SER A 53 40.34 20.25 -21.91
N ILE A 54 39.37 20.14 -20.99
CA ILE A 54 39.39 19.12 -19.92
C ILE A 54 39.30 17.72 -20.51
N ALA A 55 38.45 17.51 -21.51
CA ALA A 55 38.32 16.23 -22.20
C ALA A 55 39.62 15.82 -22.91
N GLN A 56 40.35 16.76 -23.51
CA GLN A 56 41.65 16.49 -24.15
C GLN A 56 42.76 16.11 -23.16
N ALA A 57 42.64 16.49 -21.89
CA ALA A 57 43.56 16.08 -20.83
C ALA A 57 43.19 14.73 -20.20
N ALA A 58 42.02 14.17 -20.52
CA ALA A 58 41.58 12.89 -19.98
C ALA A 58 42.29 11.70 -20.67
N PRO A 59 42.35 10.51 -20.05
CA PRO A 59 42.89 9.32 -20.70
C PRO A 59 42.08 8.93 -21.96
N ASP A 60 42.73 8.25 -22.92
CA ASP A 60 42.11 7.80 -24.18
C ASP A 60 40.81 7.02 -23.95
N GLN A 61 40.75 6.22 -22.88
CA GLN A 61 39.57 5.43 -22.51
C GLN A 61 38.33 6.30 -22.23
N VAL A 62 38.51 7.56 -21.84
CA VAL A 62 37.44 8.54 -21.58
C VAL A 62 37.17 9.41 -22.81
N GLN A 63 38.21 9.70 -23.60
CA GLN A 63 38.10 10.50 -24.82
C GLN A 63 37.36 9.76 -25.94
N LEU A 64 37.61 8.47 -26.11
CA LEU A 64 37.09 7.66 -27.21
C LEU A 64 35.62 7.24 -27.02
N GLN A 65 34.97 7.65 -25.93
CA GLN A 65 33.58 7.29 -25.64
C GLN A 65 32.59 8.16 -26.41
N THR A 66 31.58 7.53 -26.99
CA THR A 66 30.47 8.21 -27.65
C THR A 66 29.35 8.52 -26.67
N ALA A 67 28.50 9.50 -27.00
CA ALA A 67 27.32 9.84 -26.18
C ALA A 67 26.42 8.62 -25.96
N ASP A 68 26.17 7.83 -27.01
CA ASP A 68 25.35 6.62 -26.93
C ASP A 68 25.95 5.56 -25.99
N HIS A 69 27.27 5.40 -25.98
CA HIS A 69 27.93 4.45 -25.09
C HIS A 69 27.85 4.90 -23.62
N VAL A 70 28.09 6.19 -23.35
CA VAL A 70 27.96 6.77 -22.01
C VAL A 70 26.52 6.67 -21.50
N GLU A 71 25.53 6.90 -22.37
CA GLU A 71 24.12 6.74 -22.04
C GLU A 71 23.77 5.27 -21.72
N ALA A 72 24.31 4.31 -22.47
CA ALA A 72 24.16 2.89 -22.18
C ALA A 72 24.78 2.51 -20.82
N MET A 73 26.00 2.99 -20.52
CA MET A 73 26.65 2.78 -19.22
C MET A 73 25.82 3.35 -18.07
N LEU A 74 25.31 4.58 -18.23
CA LEU A 74 24.47 5.25 -17.24
C LEU A 74 23.16 4.46 -17.00
N SER A 75 22.55 3.92 -18.06
CA SER A 75 21.35 3.10 -17.95
C SER A 75 21.61 1.81 -17.15
N GLN A 76 22.71 1.11 -17.42
CA GLN A 76 23.09 -0.10 -16.71
C GLN A 76 23.39 0.19 -15.24
N LEU A 77 24.11 1.28 -14.97
CA LEU A 77 24.42 1.72 -13.62
C LEU A 77 23.16 1.97 -12.79
N LYS A 78 22.17 2.66 -13.37
CA LYS A 78 20.86 2.90 -12.73
C LYS A 78 20.12 1.60 -12.44
N VAL A 79 20.19 0.61 -13.34
CA VAL A 79 19.60 -0.73 -13.09
C VAL A 79 20.30 -1.41 -11.91
N VAL A 80 21.63 -1.40 -11.88
CA VAL A 80 22.41 -2.00 -10.78
C VAL A 80 22.10 -1.31 -9.45
N GLN A 81 22.10 0.02 -9.41
CA GLN A 81 21.74 0.77 -8.21
C GLN A 81 20.32 0.44 -7.74
N ALA A 82 19.33 0.40 -8.65
CA ALA A 82 17.95 0.07 -8.30
C ALA A 82 17.82 -1.35 -7.73
N MET A 83 18.57 -2.32 -8.27
CA MET A 83 18.62 -3.67 -7.73
C MET A 83 19.17 -3.68 -6.30
N LEU A 84 20.29 -2.99 -6.06
CA LEU A 84 20.99 -2.96 -4.77
C LEU A 84 20.29 -2.13 -3.69
N THR A 85 19.49 -1.14 -4.10
CA THR A 85 18.74 -0.25 -3.19
C THR A 85 17.26 -0.63 -3.06
N SER A 86 16.84 -1.72 -3.70
CA SER A 86 15.47 -2.21 -3.58
C SER A 86 15.10 -2.50 -2.12
N LYS A 87 13.84 -2.21 -1.74
CA LYS A 87 13.33 -2.49 -0.38
C LYS A 87 13.60 -3.92 0.06
N ARG A 88 13.44 -4.88 -0.85
CA ARG A 88 13.73 -6.29 -0.61
C ARG A 88 15.17 -6.51 -0.18
N ILE A 89 16.14 -5.97 -0.92
CA ILE A 89 17.56 -6.09 -0.59
C ILE A 89 17.87 -5.40 0.75
N HIS A 90 17.26 -4.23 1.02
CA HIS A 90 17.40 -3.57 2.31
C HIS A 90 16.93 -4.45 3.48
N HIS A 91 15.76 -5.09 3.35
CA HIS A 91 15.26 -6.04 4.34
C HIS A 91 16.19 -7.25 4.51
N LEU A 92 16.73 -7.80 3.42
CA LEU A 92 17.67 -8.92 3.49
C LEU A 92 18.96 -8.55 4.23
N TYR A 93 19.50 -7.36 3.99
CA TYR A 93 20.65 -6.88 4.77
C TYR A 93 20.30 -6.70 6.25
N GLN A 94 19.13 -6.16 6.58
CA GLN A 94 18.70 -5.98 7.96
C GLN A 94 18.45 -7.32 8.68
N LEU A 95 17.89 -8.31 7.99
CA LEU A 95 17.73 -9.67 8.52
C LEU A 95 19.08 -10.30 8.85
N HIS A 96 20.10 -10.08 8.01
CA HIS A 96 21.44 -10.59 8.26
C HIS A 96 22.16 -9.82 9.38
N SER A 97 22.10 -8.48 9.37
CA SER A 97 22.92 -7.64 10.25
C SER A 97 22.30 -7.35 11.62
N SER A 98 20.99 -7.55 11.80
CA SER A 98 20.28 -7.13 13.00
C SER A 98 19.28 -8.19 13.49
N PRO A 99 19.63 -8.96 14.53
CA PRO A 99 18.68 -9.88 15.19
C PRO A 99 17.41 -9.17 15.67
N LYS A 100 17.56 -7.96 16.22
CA LYS A 100 16.42 -7.13 16.66
C LYS A 100 15.47 -6.74 15.52
N TYR A 101 15.95 -6.71 14.28
CA TYR A 101 15.08 -6.47 13.13
C TYR A 101 14.25 -7.72 12.82
N VAL A 102 14.87 -8.91 12.89
CA VAL A 102 14.18 -10.19 12.76
C VAL A 102 13.05 -10.30 13.80
N ASP A 103 13.35 -10.01 15.07
CA ASP A 103 12.35 -10.09 16.15
C ASP A 103 11.15 -9.18 15.89
N ARG A 104 11.41 -7.92 15.48
CA ARG A 104 10.35 -6.97 15.12
C ARG A 104 9.50 -7.47 13.95
N LEU A 105 10.14 -8.02 12.92
CA LEU A 105 9.43 -8.57 11.76
C LEU A 105 8.54 -9.74 12.16
N VAL A 106 9.03 -10.64 13.02
CA VAL A 106 8.25 -11.76 13.55
C VAL A 106 7.05 -11.26 14.35
N SER A 107 7.24 -10.28 15.25
CA SER A 107 6.14 -9.70 16.02
C SER A 107 5.08 -9.05 15.13
N SER A 108 5.49 -8.27 14.11
CA SER A 108 4.54 -7.68 13.16
C SER A 108 3.75 -8.73 12.37
N LEU A 109 4.39 -9.83 11.97
CA LEU A 109 3.70 -10.93 11.29
C LEU A 109 2.70 -11.65 12.22
N GLN A 110 3.05 -11.85 13.48
CA GLN A 110 2.14 -12.42 14.48
C GLN A 110 0.92 -11.51 14.72
N GLU A 111 1.12 -10.20 14.81
CA GLU A 111 0.04 -9.22 14.93
C GLU A 111 -0.88 -9.24 13.70
N LEU A 112 -0.32 -9.31 12.49
CA LEU A 112 -1.09 -9.41 11.24
C LEU A 112 -1.92 -10.70 11.18
N LEU A 113 -1.36 -11.83 11.58
CA LEU A 113 -2.09 -13.10 11.67
C LEU A 113 -3.24 -13.01 12.67
N TYR A 114 -2.98 -12.49 13.86
CA TYR A 114 -4.00 -12.29 14.87
C TYR A 114 -5.14 -11.37 14.38
N GLN A 115 -4.81 -10.29 13.68
CA GLN A 115 -5.80 -9.40 13.08
C GLN A 115 -6.61 -10.10 12.00
N ALA A 116 -5.98 -10.91 11.14
CA ALA A 116 -6.67 -11.67 10.10
C ALA A 116 -7.68 -12.65 10.72
N ASP A 117 -7.28 -13.41 11.75
CA ASP A 117 -8.16 -14.33 12.45
C ASP A 117 -9.34 -13.60 13.11
N LYS A 118 -9.08 -12.46 13.75
CA LYS A 118 -10.13 -11.63 14.37
C LYS A 118 -11.12 -11.09 13.32
N MET A 119 -10.63 -10.66 12.16
CA MET A 119 -11.49 -10.18 11.08
C MET A 119 -12.37 -11.30 10.52
N GLU A 120 -11.85 -12.51 10.39
CA GLU A 120 -12.62 -13.67 9.94
C GLU A 120 -13.73 -14.03 10.93
N GLN A 121 -13.43 -14.05 12.24
CA GLN A 121 -14.44 -14.25 13.28
C GLN A 121 -15.51 -13.14 13.26
N SER A 122 -15.10 -11.87 13.08
CA SER A 122 -16.03 -10.75 12.97
C SER A 122 -16.94 -10.89 11.75
N ARG A 123 -16.40 -11.35 10.61
CA ARG A 123 -17.17 -11.59 9.39
C ARG A 123 -18.25 -12.64 9.62
N GLN A 124 -17.89 -13.74 10.26
CA GLN A 124 -18.84 -14.81 10.61
C GLN A 124 -19.94 -14.32 11.56
N ALA A 125 -19.58 -13.55 12.58
CA ALA A 125 -20.56 -12.97 13.51
C ALA A 125 -21.54 -12.01 12.83
N VAL A 126 -21.07 -11.19 11.88
CA VAL A 126 -21.94 -10.29 11.11
C VAL A 126 -22.90 -11.07 10.22
N LEU A 127 -22.44 -12.15 9.58
CA LEU A 127 -23.32 -13.01 8.76
C LEU A 127 -24.41 -13.67 9.59
N ALA A 128 -24.06 -14.24 10.75
CA ALA A 128 -25.05 -14.85 11.65
C ALA A 128 -26.10 -13.83 12.11
N ARG A 129 -25.69 -12.62 12.50
CA ARG A 129 -26.62 -11.54 12.88
C ARG A 129 -27.51 -11.10 11.71
N ALA A 130 -26.98 -11.07 10.49
CA ALA A 130 -27.76 -10.73 9.32
C ALA A 130 -28.85 -11.79 9.04
N GLU A 131 -28.51 -13.07 9.21
CA GLU A 131 -29.48 -14.17 9.11
C GLU A 131 -30.55 -14.09 10.20
N GLU A 132 -30.16 -13.85 11.46
CA GLU A 132 -31.09 -13.64 12.58
C GLU A 132 -32.07 -12.48 12.30
N ALA A 133 -31.54 -11.34 11.84
CA ALA A 133 -32.36 -10.16 11.50
C ALA A 133 -33.33 -10.45 10.35
N LEU A 134 -32.92 -11.23 9.34
CA LEU A 134 -33.80 -11.65 8.24
C LEU A 134 -34.92 -12.58 8.73
N VAL A 135 -34.61 -13.50 9.65
CA VAL A 135 -35.62 -14.38 10.26
C VAL A 135 -36.61 -13.57 11.08
N GLU A 136 -36.12 -12.64 11.90
CA GLU A 136 -36.96 -11.74 12.70
C GLU A 136 -37.86 -10.87 11.80
N GLN A 137 -37.30 -10.28 10.74
CA GLN A 137 -38.06 -9.50 9.76
C GLN A 137 -39.21 -10.33 9.18
N ARG A 138 -38.94 -11.56 8.72
CA ARG A 138 -39.97 -12.46 8.17
C ARG A 138 -41.08 -12.79 9.17
N GLN A 139 -40.76 -12.86 10.46
CA GLN A 139 -41.76 -13.11 11.51
C GLN A 139 -42.59 -11.87 11.85
N LEU A 140 -42.00 -10.67 11.75
CA LEU A 140 -42.64 -9.41 12.07
C LEU A 140 -43.49 -8.86 10.92
N GLU A 141 -43.11 -9.12 9.67
CA GLU A 141 -43.83 -8.69 8.46
C GLU A 141 -45.34 -9.03 8.49
N PRO A 142 -45.78 -10.27 8.74
CA PRO A 142 -47.20 -10.59 8.77
C PRO A 142 -47.94 -9.93 9.95
N LYS A 143 -47.26 -9.70 11.08
CA LYS A 143 -47.84 -9.01 12.23
C LYS A 143 -48.05 -7.53 11.92
N LYS A 144 -47.09 -6.91 11.24
CA LYS A 144 -47.18 -5.54 10.73
C LYS A 144 -48.40 -5.41 9.79
N ASP A 145 -48.53 -6.33 8.84
CA ASP A 145 -49.64 -6.32 7.88
C ASP A 145 -51.00 -6.51 8.54
N LEU A 146 -51.09 -7.40 9.55
CA LEU A 146 -52.32 -7.58 10.33
C LEU A 146 -52.70 -6.32 11.09
N ILE A 147 -51.74 -5.65 11.74
CA ILE A 147 -51.97 -4.40 12.47
C ILE A 147 -52.45 -3.30 11.51
N LEU A 148 -51.85 -3.20 10.32
CA LEU A 148 -52.30 -2.27 9.28
C LEU A 148 -53.75 -2.52 8.87
N LEU A 149 -54.11 -3.79 8.64
CA LEU A 149 -55.47 -4.19 8.26
C LEU A 149 -56.48 -3.86 9.38
N LYS A 150 -56.18 -4.22 10.63
CA LYS A 150 -57.04 -3.95 11.78
C LYS A 150 -57.20 -2.46 12.07
N THR A 151 -56.14 -1.69 11.90
CA THR A 151 -56.21 -0.24 12.08
C THR A 151 -57.08 0.43 11.00
N ARG A 152 -57.04 -0.06 9.76
CA ARG A 152 -57.95 0.40 8.68
C ARG A 152 -59.40 0.02 8.94
N GLU A 153 -59.66 -1.20 9.41
CA GLU A 153 -61.01 -1.62 9.82
C GLU A 153 -61.56 -0.71 10.92
N LEU A 154 -60.75 -0.46 11.94
CA LEU A 154 -61.13 0.41 13.06
C LEU A 154 -61.36 1.86 12.59
N GLN A 155 -60.52 2.38 11.70
CA GLN A 155 -60.70 3.71 11.12
C GLN A 155 -62.07 3.83 10.43
N LYS A 156 -62.44 2.85 9.59
CA LYS A 156 -63.75 2.84 8.91
C LYS A 156 -64.91 2.77 9.89
N GLN A 157 -64.81 1.90 10.91
CA GLN A 157 -65.85 1.78 11.94
C GLN A 157 -66.07 3.10 12.67
N ILE A 158 -64.98 3.81 13.01
CA ILE A 158 -65.07 5.13 13.65
C ILE A 158 -65.67 6.16 12.70
N GLU A 159 -65.27 6.19 11.43
CA GLU A 159 -65.83 7.09 10.41
C GLU A 159 -67.35 6.88 10.23
N GLU A 160 -67.80 5.63 10.14
CA GLU A 160 -69.21 5.26 10.05
C GLU A 160 -70.01 5.63 11.30
N ASP A 161 -69.45 5.39 12.49
CA ASP A 161 -70.10 5.74 13.75
C ASP A 161 -70.23 7.26 13.94
N ILE A 162 -69.23 8.03 13.53
CA ILE A 162 -69.30 9.50 13.55
C ILE A 162 -70.32 9.96 12.49
N SER A 163 -70.27 9.44 11.26
CA SER A 163 -71.21 9.83 10.19
C SER A 163 -72.67 9.65 10.61
N ARG A 164 -73.01 8.50 11.23
CA ARG A 164 -74.36 8.22 11.76
C ARG A 164 -74.80 9.24 12.81
N ARG A 165 -73.90 9.73 13.65
CA ARG A 165 -74.21 10.77 14.66
C ARG A 165 -74.43 12.15 14.05
N TYR A 166 -73.95 12.39 12.84
CA TYR A 166 -74.01 13.69 12.14
C TYR A 166 -74.84 13.64 10.85
N LYS A 167 -76.02 13.00 10.90
CA LYS A 167 -77.02 12.98 9.82
C LYS A 167 -76.45 12.48 8.48
N ASP A 168 -75.65 11.41 8.53
CA ASP A 168 -75.06 10.73 7.37
C ASP A 168 -74.20 11.64 6.49
N ARG A 169 -73.59 12.69 7.07
CA ARG A 169 -72.54 13.44 6.38
C ARG A 169 -71.26 12.60 6.26
N PRO A 170 -70.57 12.63 5.11
CA PRO A 170 -69.31 11.90 4.95
C PRO A 170 -68.23 12.46 5.88
N VAL A 171 -67.53 11.58 6.60
CA VAL A 171 -66.45 11.91 7.54
C VAL A 171 -65.23 11.06 7.21
N ASN A 172 -64.07 11.70 7.03
CA ASN A 172 -62.79 11.05 6.80
C ASN A 172 -61.79 11.48 7.88
N ILE A 173 -61.15 10.53 8.54
CA ILE A 173 -60.13 10.81 9.56
C ILE A 173 -58.80 11.12 8.87
N MET A 174 -58.35 12.36 8.98
CA MET A 174 -57.06 12.83 8.43
C MET A 174 -55.92 12.55 9.43
N GLY A 175 -54.79 12.03 8.95
CA GLY A 175 -53.63 11.66 9.79
C GLY A 175 -53.52 10.18 10.16
N GLY A 176 -54.36 9.32 9.59
CA GLY A 176 -54.24 7.85 9.67
C GLY A 176 -53.11 7.28 8.82
N ILE A 177 -52.94 5.95 8.87
CA ILE A 177 -51.85 5.21 8.21
C ILE A 177 -51.78 5.56 6.71
N THR A 178 -50.87 6.44 6.34
CA THR A 178 -50.56 6.76 4.95
C THR A 178 -49.54 5.71 4.49
N VAL A 179 -49.99 4.78 3.65
CA VAL A 179 -49.08 3.82 3.02
C VAL A 179 -48.30 4.55 1.94
N MET A 180 -47.01 4.78 2.18
CA MET A 180 -46.00 4.78 1.12
C MET A 180 -45.46 3.36 0.97
#